data_AF-A0A150PU78-F1
#
_entry.id   AF-A0A150PU78-F1
#
_cell.length_a   1.000
_cell.length_b   1.000
_cell.length_c   1.000
_cell.angle_alpha   90.00
_cell.angle_beta   90.00
_cell.angle_gamma   90.00
#
_symmetry.space_group_name_H-M   'P 1'
#
loop_
_entity.id
_entity.type
_entity.pdbx_description
1 polymer ?
#
loop_
_entity_poly.entity_id
_entity_poly.type
_entity_poly.pdbx_seq_one_letter_code
_entity_poly.pdbx_strand_id
1 'polypeptide(L)' 'MAETIDINHANAEELQRALQVSEECARRILDRREQLGGFSSWEEIKQVAGIDDGTLASLMDGGFVMMDTGTPLPRAKYG' A
#
# COMPACT_ATOMS: atom_id res chain seq x y z
N MET A 1 -12.02 6.96 15.68
CA MET A 1 -12.48 6.12 14.56
C MET A 1 -11.23 5.84 13.75
N ALA A 2 -10.73 4.61 13.77
CA ALA A 2 -9.54 4.27 12.99
C ALA A 2 -9.97 4.19 11.53
N GLU A 3 -9.51 5.12 10.72
CA GLU A 3 -9.69 5.08 9.27
C GLU A 3 -8.78 3.98 8.76
N THR A 4 -9.34 2.78 8.57
CA THR A 4 -8.62 1.63 8.05
C THR A 4 -8.31 1.88 6.58
N ILE A 5 -7.03 2.01 6.24
CA ILE A 5 -6.60 2.23 4.86
C ILE A 5 -6.44 0.88 4.17
N ASP A 6 -7.14 0.71 3.05
CA ASP A 6 -6.99 -0.45 2.19
C ASP A 6 -5.74 -0.32 1.32
N ILE A 7 -4.71 -1.14 1.57
CA ILE A 7 -3.47 -1.08 0.79
C ILE A 7 -3.68 -1.38 -0.70
N ASN A 8 -4.70 -2.18 -1.03
CA ASN A 8 -5.07 -2.51 -2.40
C ASN A 8 -5.80 -1.37 -3.13
N HIS A 9 -6.32 -0.40 -2.40
CA HIS A 9 -7.05 0.76 -2.95
C HIS A 9 -6.36 2.09 -2.71
N ALA A 10 -5.39 2.14 -1.78
CA ALA A 10 -4.65 3.33 -1.42
C ALA A 10 -3.86 3.91 -2.60
N ASN A 11 -3.80 5.24 -2.63
CA ASN A 11 -3.02 6.08 -3.53
C ASN A 11 -1.65 6.39 -2.91
N ALA A 12 -0.72 6.91 -3.73
CA ALA A 12 0.65 7.16 -3.29
C ALA A 12 0.72 8.08 -2.07
N GLU A 13 -0.14 9.10 -1.98
CA GLU A 13 -0.16 10.03 -0.85
C GLU A 13 -0.66 9.38 0.44
N GLU A 14 -1.70 8.55 0.36
CA GLU A 14 -2.22 7.78 1.51
C GLU A 14 -1.17 6.79 2.01
N LEU A 15 -0.51 6.08 1.08
CA LEU A 15 0.61 5.19 1.40
C LEU A 15 1.77 5.99 2.03
N GLN A 16 2.13 7.16 1.52
CA GLN A 16 3.17 7.99 2.12
C GLN A 16 2.81 8.43 3.54
N ARG A 17 1.59 8.94 3.75
CA ARG A 17 1.17 9.42 5.07
C ARG A 17 1.08 8.30 6.09
N ALA A 18 0.51 7.18 5.68
CA ALA A 18 0.18 6.11 6.62
C ALA A 18 1.35 5.15 6.85
N LEU A 19 2.22 4.93 5.85
CA LEU A 19 3.46 4.17 6.02
C LEU A 19 4.64 5.03 6.49
N GLN A 20 4.47 6.36 6.49
CA GLN A 20 5.55 7.33 6.66
C GLN A 20 6.75 7.06 5.72
N VAL A 21 6.45 6.62 4.49
CA VAL A 21 7.46 6.34 3.45
C VAL A 21 7.63 7.54 2.53
N SER A 22 8.75 7.57 1.83
CA SER A 22 9.02 8.52 0.75
C SER A 22 8.18 8.22 -0.50
N GLU A 23 7.98 9.25 -1.35
CA GLU A 23 7.25 9.16 -2.62
C GLU A 23 7.75 8.01 -3.50
N GLU A 24 9.07 7.80 -3.54
CA GLU A 24 9.67 6.72 -4.32
C GLU A 24 9.23 5.34 -3.83
N CYS A 25 9.20 5.12 -2.51
CA CYS A 25 8.68 3.87 -1.95
C CYS A 25 7.20 3.69 -2.26
N ALA A 26 6.38 4.73 -2.08
CA ALA A 26 4.96 4.64 -2.39
C ALA A 26 4.69 4.32 -3.88
N ARG A 27 5.47 4.91 -4.80
CA ARG A 27 5.41 4.55 -6.23
C ARG A 27 5.78 3.09 -6.47
N ARG A 28 6.82 2.58 -5.82
CA ARG A 28 7.22 1.16 -5.95
C ARG A 28 6.15 0.21 -5.40
N ILE A 29 5.45 0.59 -4.34
CA ILE A 29 4.32 -0.17 -3.81
C ILE A 29 3.20 -0.22 -4.86
N LEU A 30 2.85 0.92 -5.47
CA LEU A 30 1.84 0.95 -6.53
C LEU A 30 2.25 0.12 -7.74
N ASP A 31 3.49 0.23 -8.19
CA ASP A 31 4.02 -0.56 -9.31
C ASP A 31 3.98 -2.07 -8.99
N ARG A 32 4.42 -2.45 -7.79
CA ARG A 32 4.37 -3.84 -7.33
C ARG A 32 2.93 -4.35 -7.24
N ARG A 33 2.00 -3.52 -6.76
CA ARG A 33 0.57 -3.83 -6.74
C ARG A 33 0.04 -4.13 -8.13
N GLU A 34 0.43 -3.34 -9.13
CA GLU A 34 0.04 -3.58 -10.52
C GLU A 34 0.63 -4.86 -11.09
N GLN A 35 1.91 -5.14 -10.80
CA GLN A 35 2.58 -6.36 -11.23
C GLN A 35 1.92 -7.63 -10.65
N LEU A 36 1.49 -7.56 -9.40
CA LEU A 36 0.83 -8.68 -8.70
C LEU A 36 -0.68 -8.75 -8.99
N GLY A 37 -1.28 -7.65 -9.45
CA GLY A 37 -2.74 -7.51 -9.57
C GLY A 37 -3.44 -7.20 -8.25
N GLY A 38 -2.69 -6.89 -7.19
CA GLY A 38 -3.15 -6.73 -5.81
C GLY A 38 -2.21 -7.44 -4.85
N PHE A 39 -2.02 -6.89 -3.66
CA PHE A 39 -1.31 -7.55 -2.57
C PHE A 39 -2.23 -8.53 -1.88
N SER A 40 -1.79 -9.78 -1.81
CA SER A 40 -2.51 -10.84 -1.07
C SER A 40 -1.92 -11.09 0.31
N SER A 41 -0.72 -10.58 0.59
CA SER A 41 -0.01 -10.81 1.85
C SER A 41 1.00 -9.70 2.15
N TRP A 42 1.29 -9.50 3.43
CA TRP A 42 2.28 -8.52 3.91
C TRP A 42 3.69 -8.80 3.40
N GLU A 43 4.03 -10.07 3.18
CA GLU A 43 5.33 -10.47 2.62
C GLU A 43 5.58 -9.87 1.23
N GLU A 44 4.53 -9.73 0.40
CA GLU A 44 4.68 -9.14 -0.93
C GLU A 44 4.98 -7.65 -0.87
N ILE A 45 4.46 -6.96 0.15
CA ILE A 45 4.79 -5.57 0.45
C ILE A 45 6.23 -5.48 0.97
N LYS A 46 6.68 -6.45 1.78
CA LYS A 46 8.08 -6.55 2.22
C LYS A 46 9.06 -6.73 1.07
N GLN A 47 8.63 -7.36 -0.03
CA GLN A 47 9.45 -7.50 -1.23
C GLN A 47 9.61 -6.19 -2.01
N VAL A 48 8.85 -5.15 -1.68
CA VAL A 48 9.02 -3.84 -2.30
C VAL A 48 10.34 -3.22 -1.82
N ALA A 49 11.18 -2.83 -2.77
CA ALA A 49 12.46 -2.21 -2.47
C ALA A 49 12.26 -0.89 -1.69
N GLY A 50 12.83 -0.83 -0.48
CA GLY A 50 12.70 0.31 0.43
C GLY A 50 11.60 0.17 1.50
N ILE A 51 11.00 -1.02 1.62
CA ILE A 51 10.23 -1.41 2.80
C ILE A 51 11.11 -2.28 3.69
N ASP A 52 11.36 -1.77 4.90
CA ASP A 52 12.02 -2.50 5.97
C ASP A 52 11.00 -3.03 6.98
N ASP A 53 11.44 -3.92 7.87
CA ASP A 53 10.63 -4.45 8.96
C ASP A 53 9.98 -3.36 9.83
N GLY A 54 10.63 -2.20 9.97
CA GLY A 54 10.07 -1.04 10.68
C GLY A 54 8.84 -0.46 10.00
N THR A 55 8.88 -0.25 8.69
CA THR A 55 7.74 0.23 7.89
C THR A 55 6.59 -0.78 7.94
N LEU A 56 6.92 -2.07 7.91
CA LEU A 56 5.95 -3.15 7.95
C LEU A 56 5.30 -3.32 9.34
N ALA A 57 6.03 -3.02 10.41
CA ALA A 57 5.47 -2.92 11.74
C ALA A 57 4.51 -1.72 11.86
N SER A 58 4.86 -0.56 11.30
CA SER A 58 3.96 0.60 11.23
C SER A 58 2.68 0.31 10.43
N LEU A 59 2.75 -0.56 9.42
CA LEU A 59 1.58 -1.07 8.70
C LEU A 59 0.63 -1.86 9.61
N MET A 60 1.19 -2.80 10.37
CA MET A 60 0.40 -3.62 11.29
C MET A 60 -0.18 -2.81 12.44
N ASP A 61 0.56 -1.80 12.92
CA ASP A 61 0.14 -0.91 14.00
C ASP A 61 -0.88 0.16 13.53
N GLY A 62 -0.69 0.67 12.30
CA GLY A 62 -1.48 1.76 11.71
C GLY A 62 -2.92 1.40 11.32
N GLY A 63 -3.37 0.17 11.58
CA GLY A 63 -4.75 -0.24 11.31
C GLY A 63 -5.05 -0.43 9.82
N PHE A 64 -4.04 -0.76 9.02
CA PHE A 64 -4.26 -1.10 7.62
C PHE A 64 -5.00 -2.42 7.48
N VAL A 65 -5.90 -2.46 6.51
CA VAL A 65 -6.67 -3.65 6.18
C VAL A 65 -6.39 -4.07 4.75
N MET A 66 -6.44 -5.37 4.52
CA MET A 66 -6.53 -5.95 3.18
C MET A 66 -7.95 -6.48 3.06
N MET A 67 -8.92 -5.64 2.66
CA MET A 67 -10.20 -6.19 2.24
C MET A 67 -10.05 -6.71 0.82
N ASP A 68 -10.02 -8.04 0.69
CA ASP A 68 -10.16 -8.74 -0.59
C ASP A 68 -11.59 -8.50 -1.11
N THR A 69 -11.80 -7.37 -1.78
CA THR A 69 -12.99 -7.17 -2.60
C THR A 69 -12.52 -6.77 -3.99
N GLY A 70 -12.37 -7.78 -4.85
CA GLY A 70 -11.86 -7.65 -6.21
C GLY A 70 -12.68 -6.74 -7.12
N THR A 71 -12.56 -5.42 -6.96
CA THR A 71 -13.05 -4.45 -7.94
C THR A 71 -11.98 -3.38 -8.17
N PRO A 72 -11.27 -3.40 -9.30
CA PRO A 72 -10.30 -2.35 -9.61
C PRO A 72 -11.05 -1.02 -9.76
N LEU A 73 -10.73 -0.04 -8.92
CA LEU A 73 -11.15 1.34 -9.15
C LEU A 73 -10.54 1.79 -10.50
N PRO A 74 -11.33 2.35 -11.42
CA PRO A 74 -10.78 2.93 -12.65
C PRO A 74 -9.82 4.03 -12.23
N ARG A 75 -8.53 3.84 -12.53
CA ARG A 75 -7.46 4.79 -12.20
C ARG A 75 -7.84 6.16 -12.78
N ALA A 76 -8.28 7.06 -11.90
CA ALA A 76 -8.29 8.48 -12.21
C ALA A 76 -6.84 8.86 -12.48
N LYS A 77 -6.61 9.36 -13.69
CA LYS A 77 -5.30 9.70 -14.22
C LYS A 77 -4.69 10.72 -13.24
N TYR A 78 -3.55 10.37 -12.63
CA TYR A 78 -2.71 11.38 -11.99
C TYR A 78 -2.37 12.42 -13.07
N GLY A 79 -2.96 13.60 -12.97
CA GLY A 79 -2.76 14.75 -13.85
C GLY A 79 -1.73 15.71 -13.28
#